data_AF-A0A2I0N9I7-F1
#
_entry.id   AF-A0A2I0N9I7-F1
#
_cell.length_a   1.000
_cell.length_b   1.000
_cell.length_c   1.000
_cell.angle_alpha   90.00
_cell.angle_beta   90.00
_cell.angle_gamma   90.00
#
_symmetry.space_group_name_H-M   'P 1'
#
loop_
_entity.id
_entity.type
_entity.pdbx_description
1 polymer ?
#
loop_
_entity_poly.entity_id
_entity_poly.type
_entity_poly.pdbx_seq_one_letter_code
_entity_poly.pdbx_strand_id
1 'polypeptide(L)' 'MEEPLCSIEISKEGDEFVGILFTENEAAKEFRNENVEILLRDIVMDIELTFEELMKRPSGHMLDETEEDTYHYQ' A
#
# COMPACT_ATOMS: atom_id res chain seq x y z
N MET A 1 -15.47 13.49 6.68
CA MET A 1 -14.34 12.87 7.41
C MET A 1 -13.53 12.16 6.35
N GLU A 2 -12.21 12.35 6.32
CA GLU A 2 -11.34 11.55 5.47
C GLU A 2 -11.26 10.13 6.06
N GLU A 3 -11.34 9.12 5.21
CA GLU A 3 -11.18 7.72 5.62
C GLU A 3 -9.69 7.43 5.87
N PRO A 4 -9.35 6.60 6.89
CA PRO A 4 -7.96 6.28 7.17
C PRO A 4 -7.38 5.41 6.06
N LEU A 5 -6.20 5.79 5.54
CA LEU A 5 -5.49 5.06 4.46
C LEU A 5 -5.09 3.62 4.86
N CYS A 6 -4.94 3.38 6.16
CA CYS A 6 -4.72 2.05 6.72
C CYS A 6 -5.24 1.98 8.16
N SER A 7 -5.49 0.76 8.62
CA SER A 7 -5.77 0.45 10.03
C SER A 7 -4.73 -0.55 10.53
N ILE A 8 -4.36 -0.45 11.81
CA ILE A 8 -3.42 -1.36 12.45
C ILE A 8 -4.07 -1.89 13.72
N GLU A 9 -4.12 -3.20 13.87
CA GLU A 9 -4.47 -3.87 15.12
C GLU A 9 -3.21 -4.46 15.75
N ILE A 10 -3.03 -4.29 17.05
CA ILE A 10 -1.91 -4.88 17.80
C ILE A 10 -2.46 -5.62 19.01
N SER A 11 -2.12 -6.90 19.10
CA SER A 11 -2.44 -7.77 20.23
C SER A 11 -1.17 -8.38 20.82
N LYS A 12 -1.26 -8.84 22.08
CA LYS A 12 -0.21 -9.65 22.71
C LYS A 12 -0.69 -11.10 22.80
N GLU A 13 0.07 -12.02 22.22
CA GLU A 13 -0.21 -13.46 22.19
C GLU A 13 0.94 -14.20 22.86
N GLY A 14 0.77 -14.54 24.16
CA GLY A 14 1.86 -15.11 24.95
C GLY A 14 3.02 -14.13 25.10
N ASP A 15 4.21 -14.55 24.69
CA ASP A 15 5.43 -13.75 24.78
C ASP A 15 5.60 -12.79 23.59
N GLU A 16 4.84 -12.98 22.50
CA GLU A 16 4.95 -12.18 21.29
C GLU A 16 3.85 -11.11 21.18
N PHE A 17 4.16 -10.07 20.42
CA PHE A 17 3.20 -9.10 19.90
C PHE A 17 2.86 -9.46 18.46
N VAL A 18 1.57 -9.40 18.14
CA VAL A 18 1.03 -9.66 16.81
C VAL A 18 0.42 -8.36 16.30
N GLY A 19 0.86 -7.92 15.13
CA GLY A 19 0.35 -6.74 14.44
C GLY A 19 -0.35 -7.15 13.16
N ILE A 20 -1.54 -6.63 12.89
CA ILE A 20 -2.25 -6.82 11.63
C ILE A 20 -2.44 -5.45 10.97
N LEU A 21 -1.83 -5.28 9.80
CA LEU A 21 -1.98 -4.09 8.95
C LEU A 21 -3.08 -4.36 7.92
N PHE A 22 -4.10 -3.52 7.93
CA PHE A 22 -5.18 -3.51 6.95
C PHE A 22 -5.02 -2.30 6.04
N THR A 23 -4.90 -2.54 4.74
CA THR A 23 -4.89 -1.49 3.71
C THR A 23 -6.10 -1.69 2.80
N GLU A 24 -6.59 -0.64 2.15
CA GLU A 24 -7.80 -0.73 1.31
C GLU A 24 -7.63 -1.66 0.09
N ASN A 25 -6.40 -1.78 -0.41
CA ASN A 25 -6.12 -2.40 -1.71
C ASN A 25 -5.37 -3.74 -1.61
N GLU A 26 -4.99 -4.18 -0.40
CA GLU A 26 -4.22 -5.41 -0.21
C GLU A 26 -4.80 -6.28 0.90
N ALA A 27 -4.41 -7.56 0.87
CA ALA A 27 -4.73 -8.48 1.94
C ALA A 27 -4.09 -8.01 3.25
N ALA A 28 -4.79 -8.27 4.37
CA ALA A 28 -4.25 -7.96 5.69
C ALA A 28 -2.88 -8.63 5.88
N LYS A 29 -1.90 -7.85 6.33
CA LYS A 29 -0.54 -8.32 6.55
C LYS A 29 -0.26 -8.50 8.03
N GLU A 30 0.22 -9.67 8.38
CA GLU A 30 0.55 -10.03 9.76
C GLU A 30 2.04 -9.85 10.05
N PHE A 31 2.33 -9.26 11.20
CA PHE A 31 3.66 -9.05 11.75
C PHE A 31 3.71 -9.72 13.14
N ARG A 32 4.84 -10.34 13.48
CA ARG A 32 5.07 -10.92 14.81
C ARG A 32 6.43 -10.54 15.35
N ASN A 33 6.50 -10.19 16.63
CA ASN A 33 7.76 -9.96 17.32
C ASN A 33 7.62 -10.02 18.84
N GLU A 34 8.62 -10.55 19.54
CA GLU A 34 8.70 -10.50 21.01
C GLU A 34 8.82 -9.06 21.54
N ASN A 35 9.37 -8.14 20.74
CA ASN A 35 9.56 -6.74 21.10
C ASN A 35 8.61 -5.83 20.28
N VAL A 36 7.76 -5.09 20.99
CA VAL A 36 6.77 -4.19 20.37
C VAL A 36 7.41 -3.05 19.58
N GLU A 37 8.58 -2.55 19.97
CA GLU A 37 9.28 -1.48 19.23
C GLU A 37 9.77 -1.97 17.87
N ILE A 38 10.24 -3.23 17.82
CA ILE A 38 10.65 -3.87 16.57
C ILE A 38 9.42 -4.11 15.68
N LEU A 39 8.33 -4.65 16.25
CA LEU A 39 7.08 -4.84 15.52
C LEU A 39 6.59 -3.53 14.88
N LEU A 40 6.54 -2.45 15.66
CA LEU A 40 6.09 -1.14 15.19
C LEU A 40 6.99 -0.59 14.10
N ARG A 41 8.31 -0.73 14.24
CA ARG A 41 9.26 -0.31 13.19
C ARG A 41 9.01 -1.05 11.89
N ASP A 42 8.84 -2.37 11.97
CA ASP A 42 8.63 -3.19 10.79
C ASP A 42 7.29 -2.83 10.08
N ILE A 43 6.23 -2.53 10.86
CA ILE A 43 4.95 -2.03 10.32
C ILE A 43 5.11 -0.65 9.65
N VAL A 44 5.81 0.30 10.30
CA VAL A 44 6.03 1.64 9.72
C VAL A 44 6.81 1.55 8.42
N MET A 45 7.88 0.76 8.38
CA MET A 45 8.66 0.55 7.15
C MET A 45 7.80 -0.02 6.03
N ASP A 46 6.91 -0.95 6.35
CA ASP A 46 6.02 -1.55 5.35
C ASP A 46 5.04 -0.52 4.77
N ILE A 47 4.44 0.28 5.63
CA ILE A 47 3.53 1.37 5.23
C ILE A 47 4.26 2.37 4.31
N GLU A 48 5.48 2.76 4.67
CA GLU A 48 6.30 3.67 3.84
C GLU A 48 6.58 3.08 2.46
N LEU A 49 6.94 1.79 2.39
CA LEU A 49 7.18 1.09 1.12
C LEU A 49 5.91 1.02 0.26
N THR A 50 4.77 0.63 0.84
CA THR A 50 3.50 0.55 0.12
C THR A 50 3.09 1.92 -0.44
N PHE A 51 3.26 3.00 0.33
CA PHE A 51 2.96 4.35 -0.15
C PHE A 51 3.94 4.84 -1.22
N GLU A 52 5.23 4.52 -1.08
CA GLU A 52 6.21 4.81 -2.12
C GLU A 52 5.85 4.10 -3.44
N GLU A 53 5.45 2.84 -3.39
CA GLU A 53 5.03 2.07 -4.57
C GLU A 53 3.75 2.65 -5.19
N LEU A 54 2.79 3.08 -4.36
CA LEU A 54 1.57 3.75 -4.81
C LEU A 54 1.89 5.05 -5.56
N MET A 55 2.81 5.86 -5.01
CA MET A 55 3.25 7.13 -5.60
C MET A 55 4.08 6.92 -6.88
N LYS A 56 4.76 5.78 -7.02
CA LYS A 56 5.55 5.39 -8.19
C LYS A 56 4.70 4.82 -9.33
N ARG A 57 3.42 4.48 -9.11
CA ARG A 57 2.49 4.20 -10.22
C ARG A 57 2.10 5.54 -10.84
N PRO A 58 2.66 5.95 -12.01
CA PRO A 58 2.05 7.05 -12.73
C PRO A 58 0.60 6.66 -12.97
N SER A 59 -0.31 7.61 -12.73
CA SER A 59 -1.69 7.59 -13.20
C SER A 59 -1.68 7.38 -14.72
N GLY A 60 -1.50 6.14 -15.15
CA GLY A 60 -1.30 5.71 -16.52
C GLY A 60 -2.55 5.06 -17.10
N HIS A 61 -3.73 5.51 -16.67
CA HIS A 61 -4.99 5.23 -17.35
C HIS A 61 -5.40 6.47 -18.15
N MET A 62 -4.63 6.78 -19.19
CA MET A 62 -5.08 7.60 -20.31
C MET A 62 -5.29 6.62 -21.47
N LEU A 63 -6.49 6.04 -21.54
CA LEU A 63 -6.98 5.53 -22.82
C LEU A 63 -7.52 6.76 -23.54
N ASP A 64 -6.69 7.37 -24.39
CA ASP A 64 -7.19 8.28 -25.42
C ASP A 64 -7.26 7.47 -26.72
N GLU A 65 -8.46 6.96 -26.97
CA GLU A 65 -8.86 6.45 -28.26
C GLU A 65 -9.17 7.65 -29.16
N THR A 66 -8.26 8.03 -30.06
CA THR A 66 -8.66 8.54 -31.38
C THR A 66 -7.59 8.20 -32.41
N GLU A 67 -7.93 7.26 -33.26
CA GLU A 67 -7.38 7.11 -34.60
C GLU A 67 -7.68 8.41 -35.39
N GLU A 68 -6.66 9.09 -35.90
CA GLU A 68 -6.83 9.93 -37.10
C GLU A 68 -5.74 9.60 -38.10
N ASP A 69 -6.11 8.72 -39.03
CA ASP A 69 -5.51 8.61 -40.36
C ASP A 69 -5.41 10.01 -40.99
N THR A 70 -4.20 10.46 -41.31
CA THR A 70 -4.01 11.51 -42.32
C THR A 70 -3.02 11.02 -43.36
N TYR A 71 -3.59 10.57 -44.48
CA TYR A 71 -2.89 10.38 -45.74
C TYR A 71 -2.29 11.71 -46.20
N HIS A 72 -0.95 11.82 -46.23
CA HIS A 72 -0.30 12.86 -47.01
C HIS A 72 0.12 12.29 -48.37
N TYR A 73 -0.72 12.54 -49.37
CA TYR A 73 -0.29 12.71 -50.75
C TYR A 73 0.42 14.07 -50.85
N GLN A 74 1.70 14.06 -51.22
CA GLN A 74 2.27 14.90 -52.29
C GLN A 74 3.73 14.52 -52.55
#